data_AF-A0AAZ3RPV3-F1
#
_entry.id   AF-A0AAZ3RPV3-F1
#
_cell.length_a   1.000
_cell.length_b   1.000
_cell.length_c   1.000
_cell.angle_alpha   90.00
_cell.angle_beta   90.00
_cell.angle_gamma   90.00
#
_symmetry.space_group_name_H-M   'P 1'
#
loop_
_entity.id
_entity.type
_entity.pdbx_description
1 polymer ?
#
loop_
_entity_poly.entity_id
_entity_poly.type
_entity_poly.pdbx_seq_one_letter_code
_entity_poly.pdbx_strand_id
1 'polypeptide(L)'
;MESSDHNAELVDEHRSQLIQRVTMVMPIADELLAEGMIHKEMYSNISAARTDEDKMRELFKALHSGGNKVKSTFLSILRENEPNLVQDLEFHIKQGDQQGCRWTT
;
A
#
# COMPACT_ATOMS: atom_id res chain seq x y z
N MET A 1 3.70 -12.77 16.47
CA MET A 1 4.70 -12.29 15.50
C MET A 1 4.03 -12.38 14.15
N GLU A 2 3.44 -11.28 13.70
CA GLU A 2 2.89 -11.20 12.34
C GLU A 2 4.09 -11.26 11.38
N SER A 3 4.15 -12.30 10.54
CA SER A 3 5.25 -12.51 9.60
C SER A 3 5.23 -11.38 8.58
N SER A 4 6.39 -10.78 8.28
CA SER A 4 6.53 -9.69 7.30
C SER A 4 5.97 -10.03 5.91
N ASP A 5 5.77 -11.32 5.63
CA ASP A 5 5.16 -11.84 4.41
C ASP A 5 3.66 -11.57 4.31
N HIS A 6 2.91 -11.61 5.42
CA HIS A 6 1.48 -11.34 5.40
C HIS A 6 1.21 -9.87 5.03
N ASN A 7 1.95 -8.95 5.66
CA ASN A 7 1.87 -7.52 5.36
C ASN A 7 2.18 -7.22 3.89
N ALA A 8 3.18 -7.90 3.33
CA ALA A 8 3.54 -7.75 1.93
C ALA A 8 2.42 -8.22 0.99
N GLU A 9 1.78 -9.34 1.32
CA GLU A 9 0.65 -9.90 0.57
C GLU A 9 -0.57 -8.98 0.63
N LEU A 10 -0.88 -8.38 1.79
CA LEU A 10 -1.99 -7.42 1.90
C LEU A 10 -1.80 -6.21 0.99
N VAL A 11 -0.57 -5.69 0.96
CA VAL A 11 -0.22 -4.54 0.13
C VAL A 11 -0.38 -4.86 -1.36
N ASP A 12 -0.04 -6.07 -1.79
CA ASP A 12 -0.26 -6.52 -3.18
C ASP A 12 -1.74 -6.79 -3.49
N GLU A 13 -2.47 -7.47 -2.60
CA GLU A 13 -3.89 -7.80 -2.77
C GLU A 13 -4.76 -6.55 -2.84
N HIS A 14 -4.50 -5.59 -1.95
CA HIS A 14 -5.26 -4.34 -1.86
C HIS A 14 -4.68 -3.20 -2.69
N ARG A 15 -3.72 -3.48 -3.57
CA ARG A 15 -3.02 -2.47 -4.37
C ARG A 15 -3.97 -1.52 -5.11
N SER A 16 -5.05 -2.04 -5.71
CA SER A 16 -6.05 -1.22 -6.42
C SER A 16 -6.81 -0.27 -5.49
N GLN A 17 -7.20 -0.76 -4.31
CA GLN A 17 -7.91 0.05 -3.31
C GLN A 17 -7.00 1.11 -2.72
N LEU A 18 -5.73 0.77 -2.47
CA LEU A 18 -4.70 1.68 -2.01
C LEU A 18 -4.45 2.79 -3.04
N ILE A 19 -4.30 2.46 -4.32
CA ILE A 19 -4.10 3.45 -5.39
C ILE A 19 -5.27 4.44 -5.47
N GLN A 20 -6.51 3.98 -5.31
CA GLN A 20 -7.69 4.84 -5.45
C GLN A 20 -8.03 5.66 -4.20
N ARG A 21 -7.73 5.15 -3.01
CA ARG A 21 -8.17 5.75 -1.74
C ARG A 21 -7.06 6.55 -1.05
N VAL A 22 -5.80 6.16 -1.21
CA VAL A 22 -4.67 6.89 -0.64
C VAL A 22 -4.45 8.15 -1.46
N THR A 23 -4.72 9.29 -0.83
CA THR A 23 -4.44 10.62 -1.41
C THR A 23 -3.16 11.22 -0.83
N MET A 24 -2.69 10.70 0.31
CA MET A 24 -1.53 11.19 1.05
C MET A 24 -0.22 10.49 0.61
N VAL A 25 0.02 10.41 -0.70
CA VAL A 25 1.15 9.64 -1.26
C VAL A 25 2.50 10.32 -1.00
N MET A 26 2.54 11.65 -1.03
CA MET A 26 3.77 12.42 -0.82
C MET A 26 4.32 12.27 0.62
N PRO A 27 3.50 12.40 1.68
CA PRO A 27 3.94 12.08 3.05
C PRO A 27 4.51 10.67 3.19
N ILE A 28 3.81 9.67 2.63
CA ILE A 28 4.26 8.27 2.70
C ILE A 28 5.60 8.08 1.98
N ALA A 29 5.77 8.71 0.81
CA ALA A 29 7.02 8.68 0.07
C ALA A 29 8.17 9.39 0.82
N ASP A 30 7.86 10.45 1.56
CA ASP A 30 8.85 11.17 2.38
C ASP A 30 9.35 10.32 3.53
N GLU A 31 8.45 9.65 4.25
CA GLU A 31 8.82 8.71 5.32
C GLU A 31 9.63 7.54 4.78
N LEU A 32 9.24 6.97 3.63
CA LEU A 32 10.00 5.90 2.99
C LEU A 32 11.40 6.35 2.53
N LEU A 33 11.55 7.62 2.11
CA LEU A 33 12.85 8.19 1.78
C LEU A 33 13.69 8.40 3.05
N ALA A 34 13.08 8.88 4.13
CA ALA A 34 13.73 9.10 5.42
C ALA A 34 14.23 7.78 6.04
N GLU A 35 13.46 6.70 5.90
CA GLU A 35 13.87 5.34 6.31
C GLU A 35 14.89 4.70 5.35
N GLY A 36 15.22 5.34 4.23
CA GLY A 36 16.17 4.82 3.25
C GLY A 36 15.64 3.62 2.46
N MET A 37 14.32 3.44 2.42
CA MET A 37 13.66 2.34 1.71
C MET A 37 13.52 2.60 0.22
N ILE A 38 13.46 3.87 -0.18
CA ILE A 38 13.46 4.31 -1.57
C ILE A 38 14.62 5.26 -1.83
N HIS A 39 15.14 5.22 -3.06
CA HIS A 39 16.19 6.16 -3.48
C HIS A 39 15.61 7.50 -3.92
N LYS A 40 16.43 8.55 -3.83
CA LYS A 40 16.05 9.91 -4.24
C LYS A 40 15.60 10.01 -5.70
N GLU A 41 16.15 9.19 -6.59
CA GLU A 41 15.72 9.09 -7.99
C GLU A 41 14.27 8.60 -8.08
N MET A 42 13.93 7.55 -7.34
CA MET A 42 12.58 7.00 -7.29
C MET A 42 11.59 7.98 -6.66
N TYR A 43 11.99 8.64 -5.57
CA TYR A 43 11.22 9.73 -4.97
C TYR A 43 10.94 10.86 -5.96
N SER A 44 11.95 11.25 -6.76
CA SER A 44 11.78 12.27 -7.78
C SER A 44 10.76 11.85 -8.84
N ASN A 45 10.79 10.59 -9.29
CA ASN A 45 9.81 10.05 -10.24
C ASN A 45 8.39 10.04 -9.67
N ILE A 46 8.24 9.66 -8.40
CA ILE A 46 6.96 9.74 -7.68
C ILE A 46 6.50 11.19 -7.63
N SER A 47 7.34 12.12 -7.15
CA SER A 47 6.96 13.54 -7.05
C SER A 47 6.63 14.19 -8.40
N ALA A 48 7.22 13.70 -9.49
CA ALA A 48 6.98 14.17 -10.85
C ALA A 48 5.66 13.67 -11.45
N ALA A 49 5.03 12.65 -10.87
CA ALA A 49 3.75 12.14 -11.34
C ALA A 49 2.62 13.15 -11.09
N ARG A 50 1.72 13.26 -12.07
CA ARG A 50 0.66 14.29 -12.08
C ARG A 50 -0.49 14.01 -11.13
N THR A 51 -0.84 12.74 -10.96
CA THR A 51 -2.00 12.31 -10.17
C THR A 51 -1.51 11.49 -8.97
N ASP A 52 -2.24 11.53 -7.86
CA ASP A 52 -1.89 10.74 -6.69
C ASP A 52 -1.95 9.23 -6.96
N GLU A 53 -2.83 8.79 -7.86
CA GLU A 53 -2.88 7.41 -8.33
C GLU A 53 -1.58 6.98 -9.05
N ASP A 54 -1.06 7.83 -9.94
CA ASP A 54 0.20 7.55 -10.64
C ASP A 54 1.40 7.61 -9.69
N LYS A 55 1.38 8.52 -8.71
CA LYS A 55 2.36 8.53 -7.62
C LYS A 55 2.37 7.19 -6.88
N MET A 56 1.20 6.65 -6.53
CA MET A 56 1.09 5.34 -5.88
C MET A 56 1.60 4.23 -6.80
N ARG A 57 1.26 4.25 -8.09
CA ARG A 57 1.79 3.26 -9.04
C ARG A 57 3.31 3.24 -9.07
N GLU A 58 3.96 4.40 -9.06
CA GLU A 58 5.43 4.50 -8.97
C GLU A 58 5.97 4.05 -7.61
N LEU A 59 5.30 4.40 -6.52
CA LEU A 59 5.66 3.94 -5.18
C LEU A 59 5.61 2.41 -5.06
N PHE A 60 4.60 1.78 -5.65
CA PHE A 60 4.49 0.32 -5.71
C PHE A 60 5.64 -0.35 -6.47
N LYS A 61 6.16 0.29 -7.52
CA LYS A 61 7.37 -0.23 -8.21
C LYS A 61 8.57 -0.20 -7.27
N ALA A 62 8.71 0.86 -6.47
CA ALA A 62 9.77 0.98 -5.47
C ALA A 62 9.63 -0.11 -4.39
N LEU A 63 8.40 -0.32 -3.88
CA LEU A 63 8.06 -1.37 -2.92
C LEU A 63 8.39 -2.77 -3.45
N HIS A 64 8.10 -3.03 -4.73
CA HIS A 64 8.41 -4.31 -5.37
C HIS A 64 9.93 -4.54 -5.46
N SER A 65 10.72 -3.49 -5.73
CA SER A 65 12.18 -3.58 -5.76
C SER A 65 12.81 -3.75 -4.37
N GLY A 66 12.18 -3.22 -3.33
CA GLY A 66 12.65 -3.25 -1.95
C GLY A 66 12.28 -4.52 -1.16
N GLY A 67 11.38 -5.35 -1.67
CA GLY A 67 10.97 -6.62 -1.06
C GLY A 67 10.04 -6.47 0.16
N ASN A 68 9.82 -7.58 0.88
CA ASN A 68 8.80 -7.67 1.95
C ASN A 68 9.05 -6.69 3.10
N LYS A 69 10.31 -6.35 3.37
CA LYS A 69 10.65 -5.38 4.43
C LYS A 69 10.09 -3.99 4.12
N VAL A 70 10.23 -3.52 2.88
CA VAL A 70 9.78 -2.19 2.46
C VAL A 70 8.25 -2.13 2.43
N LYS A 71 7.58 -3.21 2.04
CA LYS A 71 6.11 -3.33 2.12
C LYS A 71 5.59 -3.32 3.55
N SER A 72 6.28 -4.02 4.47
CA SER A 72 5.89 -4.00 5.88
C SER A 72 6.03 -2.61 6.51
N THR A 73 7.10 -1.89 6.17
CA THR A 73 7.29 -0.50 6.58
C THR A 73 6.19 0.40 6.01
N PHE A 74 5.90 0.28 4.71
CA PHE A 74 4.82 1.04 4.07
C PHE A 74 3.47 0.81 4.76
N LEU A 75 3.14 -0.43 5.11
CA LEU A 75 1.90 -0.71 5.83
C LEU A 75 1.88 -0.05 7.22
N SER A 76 3.02 0.02 7.91
CA SER A 76 3.15 0.72 9.19
C SER A 76 2.91 2.23 9.03
N ILE A 77 3.55 2.86 8.04
CA ILE A 77 3.38 4.28 7.72
C ILE A 77 1.93 4.58 7.34
N LEU A 78 1.33 3.71 6.54
CA LEU A 78 -0.07 3.81 6.14
C LEU A 78 -1.00 3.69 7.34
N ARG A 79 -0.69 2.84 8.31
CA ARG A 79 -1.47 2.71 9.55
C ARG A 79 -1.39 3.96 10.42
N GLU A 80 -0.26 4.66 10.43
CA GLU A 80 -0.10 5.93 11.14
C GLU A 80 -0.85 7.08 10.43
N ASN A 81 -0.76 7.15 9.11
CA ASN A 81 -1.37 8.24 8.33
C ASN A 81 -2.88 8.03 8.11
N GLU A 82 -3.31 6.81 7.80
CA GLU A 82 -4.69 6.46 7.44
C GLU A 82 -5.14 5.15 8.12
N PRO A 83 -5.25 5.10 9.47
CA PRO A 83 -5.62 3.89 10.20
C PRO A 83 -6.98 3.33 9.80
N ASN A 84 -7.93 4.21 9.46
CA ASN A 84 -9.26 3.82 8.99
C ASN A 84 -9.21 3.04 7.67
N LEU A 85 -8.26 3.40 6.79
CA LEU A 85 -8.08 2.70 5.52
C LEU A 85 -7.51 1.30 5.80
N VAL A 86 -6.44 1.21 6.59
CA VAL A 86 -5.83 -0.09 6.93
C VAL A 86 -6.82 -1.02 7.61
N GLN A 87 -7.62 -0.51 8.55
CA GLN A 87 -8.65 -1.30 9.21
C GLN A 87 -9.72 -1.82 8.22
N ASP A 88 -10.11 -1.02 7.23
CA ASP A 88 -11.05 -1.42 6.19
C ASP A 88 -10.46 -2.51 5.28
N LEU A 89 -9.18 -2.38 4.90
CA LEU A 89 -8.46 -3.40 4.12
C LEU A 89 -8.37 -4.72 4.89
N GLU A 90 -7.95 -4.69 6.16
CA GLU A 90 -7.84 -5.88 7.02
C GLU A 90 -9.21 -6.55 7.25
N PHE A 91 -10.29 -5.78 7.29
CA PHE A 91 -11.66 -6.31 7.40
C PHE A 91 -12.14 -6.95 6.09
N HIS A 92 -11.72 -6.43 4.94
CA HIS A 92 -12.14 -6.91 3.62
C HIS A 92 -11.57 -8.30 3.28
N ILE A 93 -10.37 -8.63 3.78
CA ILE A 93 -9.78 -9.99 3.67
C ILE A 93 -10.70 -11.05 4.30
N LYS A 94 -11.45 -10.68 5.35
CA LYS A 94 -12.43 -11.58 5.99
C LYS A 94 -13.74 -11.71 5.22
N GLN A 95 -14.01 -10.86 4.23
CA GLN A 95 -15.24 -10.89 3.42
C GLN A 95 -15.09 -11.67 2.10
N GLY A 96 -13.87 -12.06 1.72
CA GLY A 96 -13.62 -12.94 0.57
C GLY A 96 -14.24 -14.34 0.67
N ASP A 97 -14.62 -14.78 1.88
CA ASP A 97 -15.24 -16.10 2.11
C ASP A 97 -16.80 -16.07 2.13
N GLN A 98 -17.45 -14.93 1.88
CA GLN A 98 -18.93 -14.87 1.79
C GLN A 98 -19.50 -14.59 0.41
N GLN A 99 -18.67 -14.45 -0.63
CA GLN A 99 -19.16 -14.38 -2.02
C GLN A 99 -19.27 -15.78 -2.64
N GLY A 100 -19.86 -16.70 -1.89
CA GLY A 100 -20.09 -18.09 -2.28
C GLY A 100 -21.54 -18.53 -2.12
N CYS A 101 -22.53 -17.62 -2.02
CA CYS A 101 -23.95 -17.96 -2.04
C CYS A 101 -24.83 -16.74 -2.32
N ARG A 102 -25.90 -16.92 -3.12
CA ARG A 102 -26.89 -15.95 -3.67
C ARG A 102 -26.42 -15.31 -4.98
N TRP A 103 -26.98 -15.63 -6.15
CA TRP A 103 -28.38 -15.91 -6.46
C TRP A 103 -28.49 -16.72 -7.76
N THR A 104 -29.23 -17.83 -7.74
CA THR A 104 -30.03 -18.26 -8.89
C THR A 104 -31.36 -18.74 -8.34
N THR A 105 -32.37 -17.90 -8.51
CA THR A 105 -33.78 -18.31 -8.52
C THR A 105 -34.04 -19.19 -9.73
#